data_AF-A0A4Q9GU08-F1
#
_entry.id   AF-A0A4Q9GU08-F1
#
_cell.length_a   1.000
_cell.length_b   1.000
_cell.length_c   1.000
_cell.angle_alpha   90.00
_cell.angle_beta   90.00
_cell.angle_gamma   90.00
#
_symmetry.space_group_name_H-M   'P 1'
#
loop_
_entity.id
_entity.type
_entity.pdbx_description
1 polymer ?
#
loop_
_entity_poly.entity_id
_entity_poly.type
_entity_poly.pdbx_seq_one_letter_code
_entity_poly.pdbx_strand_id
1 'polypeptide(L)'
;MWAHAPASTQHADGLGPLFVARSCASCHAGSGGRTTFRLGRDDPGEHPGLVVKLADDEGRPDPFYGAELQTQGLLGAVAEGKAGVVLGDDGRPRWRIDGRGYGPLAPGTRMSPRVAPSLFGVGLLERVDEAAILAREDPDDRNGDGVSGRAHRLADRSIGRFGWKASEPTLERQAASAFALDLGLSTVIRPDGAGDCTEWQVACLASPQGAPPGEAEVAEPLMTRLVAFLDSRPAPVTEPAAGKGPRLFATAGCGACHAPSLPLKGGGEAKAFTDLLLHDLGPDLDDGAGEAGAASAEWRTAPLWGVARALAQGSGLLHDGRAATVAEAIRWHGGEAEGAKRRFERLSSKDRDALTAYVEGL
;
A
#
# COMPACT_ATOMS: atom_id res chain seq x y z
N MET A 1 -10.59 -13.96 -13.37
CA MET A 1 -10.81 -12.63 -13.97
C MET A 1 -12.30 -12.36 -13.86
N TRP A 2 -12.69 -11.21 -13.33
CA TRP A 2 -14.09 -10.84 -13.19
C TRP A 2 -14.64 -10.33 -14.53
N ALA A 3 -15.91 -10.63 -14.78
CA ALA A 3 -16.69 -10.18 -15.92
C ALA A 3 -17.69 -9.12 -15.45
N HIS A 4 -18.07 -8.22 -16.36
CA HIS A 4 -19.08 -7.21 -16.07
C HIS A 4 -20.46 -7.86 -15.99
N ALA A 5 -21.34 -7.31 -15.15
CA ALA A 5 -22.71 -7.74 -15.08
C ALA A 5 -23.55 -7.20 -16.26
N PRO A 6 -24.48 -8.02 -16.81
CA PRO A 6 -24.69 -9.44 -16.54
C PRO A 6 -23.70 -10.34 -17.33
N ALA A 7 -23.03 -11.27 -16.65
CA ALA A 7 -22.13 -12.25 -17.27
C ALA A 7 -22.78 -13.64 -17.41
N SER A 8 -22.33 -14.45 -18.38
CA SER A 8 -22.75 -15.86 -18.49
C SER A 8 -22.23 -16.74 -17.35
N THR A 9 -21.26 -16.26 -16.57
CA THR A 9 -20.66 -16.96 -15.43
C THR A 9 -21.03 -16.28 -14.11
N GLN A 10 -22.06 -16.79 -13.43
CA GLN A 10 -22.60 -16.23 -12.17
C GLN A 10 -21.57 -16.13 -11.02
N HIS A 11 -20.49 -16.92 -11.04
CA HIS A 11 -19.47 -16.94 -9.98
C HIS A 11 -18.31 -15.94 -10.18
N ALA A 12 -18.27 -15.24 -11.31
CA ALA A 12 -17.29 -14.21 -11.63
C ALA A 12 -17.96 -12.97 -12.22
N ASP A 13 -19.24 -12.80 -11.91
CA ASP A 13 -20.07 -11.67 -12.31
C ASP A 13 -19.92 -10.52 -11.31
N GLY A 14 -19.98 -9.27 -11.76
CA GLY A 14 -19.96 -8.08 -10.88
C GLY A 14 -18.74 -7.17 -10.97
N LEU A 15 -17.86 -7.30 -11.97
CA LEU A 15 -16.83 -6.26 -12.18
C LEU A 15 -17.53 -4.90 -12.29
N GLY A 16 -17.17 -3.97 -11.40
CA GLY A 16 -17.85 -2.69 -11.31
C GLY A 16 -17.76 -1.88 -12.61
N PRO A 17 -18.68 -0.93 -12.83
CA PRO A 17 -18.67 -0.08 -14.02
C PRO A 17 -17.45 0.86 -14.07
N LEU A 18 -16.88 1.22 -12.92
CA LEU A 18 -15.58 1.88 -12.78
C LEU A 18 -14.67 1.00 -11.91
N PHE A 19 -13.42 0.82 -12.34
CA PHE A 19 -12.44 -0.04 -11.68
C PHE A 19 -11.00 0.34 -12.10
N VAL A 20 -10.01 -0.18 -11.39
CA VAL A 20 -8.60 -0.09 -11.76
C VAL A 20 -8.12 -1.37 -12.46
N ALA A 21 -8.51 -2.54 -11.93
CA ALA A 21 -8.08 -3.83 -12.46
C ALA A 21 -9.21 -4.87 -12.45
N ARG A 22 -9.05 -5.92 -13.28
CA ARG A 22 -10.07 -6.98 -13.45
C ARG A 22 -9.83 -8.21 -12.57
N SER A 23 -8.74 -8.22 -11.81
CA SER A 23 -8.38 -9.31 -10.89
C SER A 23 -7.24 -8.91 -9.96
N CYS A 24 -7.20 -9.48 -8.76
CA CYS A 24 -6.09 -9.32 -7.82
C CYS A 24 -4.74 -9.66 -8.47
N ALA A 25 -4.72 -10.71 -9.29
CA ALA A 25 -3.52 -11.17 -9.99
C ALA A 25 -2.99 -10.17 -11.02
N SER A 26 -3.79 -9.20 -11.49
CA SER A 26 -3.32 -8.14 -12.39
C SER A 26 -2.37 -7.18 -11.67
N CYS A 27 -2.72 -6.79 -10.44
CA CYS A 27 -1.89 -5.90 -9.62
C CYS A 27 -0.74 -6.65 -8.92
N HIS A 28 -1.00 -7.90 -8.53
CA HIS A 28 -0.10 -8.78 -7.79
C HIS A 28 0.55 -9.86 -8.68
N ALA A 29 0.75 -9.58 -9.97
CA ALA A 29 1.24 -10.54 -10.97
C ALA A 29 2.69 -10.98 -10.74
N GLY A 30 3.50 -10.13 -10.09
CA GLY A 30 4.92 -10.39 -9.91
C GLY A 30 5.19 -11.54 -8.95
N SER A 31 6.43 -12.02 -9.05
CA SER A 31 7.07 -12.91 -8.10
C SER A 31 6.82 -12.44 -6.65
N GLY A 32 6.25 -13.32 -5.83
CA GLY A 32 5.95 -13.01 -4.43
C GLY A 32 4.65 -12.24 -4.25
N GLY A 33 3.81 -12.13 -5.28
CA GLY A 33 2.54 -11.42 -5.19
C GLY A 33 2.72 -9.91 -5.03
N ARG A 34 3.84 -9.33 -5.50
CA ARG A 34 4.10 -7.89 -5.55
C ARG A 34 3.97 -7.40 -6.99
N THR A 35 3.57 -6.15 -7.20
CA THR A 35 3.62 -5.53 -8.52
C THR A 35 5.02 -5.54 -9.12
N THR A 36 5.12 -5.57 -10.45
CA THR A 36 6.37 -5.28 -11.18
C THR A 36 6.65 -3.80 -11.32
N PHE A 37 5.69 -2.91 -11.07
CA PHE A 37 5.80 -1.48 -11.35
C PHE A 37 7.08 -0.84 -10.81
N ARG A 38 7.72 -0.01 -11.65
CA ARG A 38 8.80 0.89 -11.29
C ARG A 38 8.66 2.20 -12.03
N LEU A 39 8.57 3.29 -11.28
CA LEU A 39 8.55 4.64 -11.84
C LEU A 39 9.82 4.90 -12.65
N GLY A 40 9.66 5.58 -13.79
CA GLY A 40 10.75 5.85 -14.73
C GLY A 40 11.08 4.68 -15.67
N ARG A 41 10.51 3.48 -15.44
CA ARG A 41 10.52 2.39 -16.42
C ARG A 41 9.14 2.17 -17.03
N ASP A 42 8.11 2.09 -16.20
CA ASP A 42 6.76 1.76 -16.64
C ASP A 42 5.88 2.99 -16.75
N ASP A 43 4.86 2.92 -17.59
CA ASP A 43 3.83 3.94 -17.71
C ASP A 43 2.86 3.83 -16.53
N PRO A 44 2.78 4.83 -15.62
CA PRO A 44 1.83 4.80 -14.51
C PRO A 44 0.37 4.79 -14.96
N GLY A 45 0.05 5.28 -16.17
CA GLY A 45 -1.31 5.33 -16.69
C GLY A 45 -1.84 3.99 -17.21
N GLU A 46 -0.95 3.02 -17.42
CA GLU A 46 -1.30 1.71 -18.00
C GLU A 46 -0.96 0.53 -17.08
N HIS A 47 -0.21 0.75 -16.00
CA HIS A 47 0.29 -0.35 -15.17
C HIS A 47 -0.67 -0.68 -14.02
N PRO A 48 -1.32 -1.87 -14.01
CA PRO A 48 -2.39 -2.19 -13.05
C PRO A 48 -1.90 -2.29 -11.59
N GLY A 49 -0.62 -2.56 -11.37
CA GLY A 49 -0.05 -2.64 -10.02
C GLY A 49 0.34 -1.29 -9.38
N LEU A 50 -0.14 -0.17 -9.92
CA LEU A 50 -0.09 1.16 -9.29
C LEU A 50 -1.53 1.70 -9.20
N VAL A 51 -2.00 1.95 -7.98
CA VAL A 51 -3.25 2.67 -7.74
C VAL A 51 -2.95 4.12 -7.33
N VAL A 52 -3.89 5.05 -7.47
CA VAL A 52 -3.70 6.45 -7.03
C VAL A 52 -4.84 6.87 -6.13
N LYS A 53 -4.56 7.04 -4.85
CA LYS A 53 -5.54 7.60 -3.90
C LYS A 53 -5.71 9.10 -4.15
N LEU A 54 -6.95 9.56 -3.97
CA LEU A 54 -7.35 10.95 -4.10
C LEU A 54 -7.97 11.39 -2.77
N ALA A 55 -7.29 12.29 -2.08
CA ALA A 55 -7.78 12.83 -0.83
C ALA A 55 -7.17 14.20 -0.54
N ASP A 56 -7.82 14.99 0.31
CA ASP A 56 -7.18 16.15 0.92
C ASP A 56 -6.25 15.75 2.09
N ASP A 57 -5.69 16.75 2.78
CA ASP A 57 -4.76 16.58 3.89
C ASP A 57 -5.41 15.97 5.14
N GLU A 58 -6.74 16.08 5.30
CA GLU A 58 -7.49 15.38 6.35
C GLU A 58 -7.93 13.96 5.95
N GLY A 59 -7.63 13.53 4.72
CA GLY A 59 -7.99 12.21 4.22
C GLY A 59 -9.43 12.09 3.74
N ARG A 60 -10.10 13.20 3.43
CA ARG A 60 -11.43 13.18 2.80
C ARG A 60 -11.26 12.92 1.30
N PRO A 61 -12.01 11.96 0.72
CA PRO A 61 -11.98 11.67 -0.71
C PRO A 61 -12.34 12.86 -1.59
N ASP A 62 -11.92 12.85 -2.85
CA ASP A 62 -12.37 13.85 -3.82
C ASP A 62 -13.88 13.67 -4.09
N PRO A 63 -14.69 14.74 -4.07
CA PRO A 63 -16.14 14.62 -4.23
C PRO A 63 -16.58 14.22 -5.64
N PHE A 64 -15.75 14.41 -6.67
CA PHE A 64 -16.07 14.05 -8.05
C PHE A 64 -15.48 12.69 -8.44
N TYR A 65 -14.32 12.35 -7.88
CA TYR A 65 -13.51 11.19 -8.25
C TYR A 65 -13.43 10.09 -7.20
N GLY A 66 -14.00 10.28 -6.01
CA GLY A 66 -13.93 9.28 -4.95
C GLY A 66 -12.57 9.20 -4.29
N ALA A 67 -12.27 8.06 -3.68
CA ALA A 67 -11.06 7.84 -2.87
C ALA A 67 -9.87 7.33 -3.70
N GLU A 68 -10.10 6.78 -4.88
CA GLU A 68 -9.09 6.19 -5.76
C GLU A 68 -9.43 6.42 -7.24
N LEU A 69 -8.44 6.82 -8.04
CA LEU A 69 -8.59 7.06 -9.46
C LEU A 69 -8.99 5.78 -10.22
N GLN A 70 -10.23 5.73 -10.71
CA GLN A 70 -10.78 4.62 -11.50
C GLN A 70 -10.40 4.74 -12.98
N THR A 71 -9.31 4.07 -13.36
CA THR A 71 -8.70 4.23 -14.70
C THR A 71 -9.42 3.51 -15.83
N GLN A 72 -10.37 2.63 -15.52
CA GLN A 72 -11.16 1.87 -16.49
C GLN A 72 -12.65 2.16 -16.31
N GLY A 73 -13.39 2.07 -17.41
CA GLY A 73 -14.84 2.22 -17.42
C GLY A 73 -15.51 1.21 -18.36
N LEU A 74 -16.67 0.71 -17.96
CA LEU A 74 -17.52 -0.19 -18.73
C LEU A 74 -18.98 0.26 -18.66
N LEU A 75 -19.84 -0.37 -19.47
CA LEU A 75 -21.30 -0.16 -19.42
C LEU A 75 -21.72 1.31 -19.59
N GLY A 76 -20.92 2.10 -20.32
CA GLY A 76 -21.17 3.52 -20.55
C GLY A 76 -20.66 4.45 -19.43
N ALA A 77 -20.11 3.90 -18.34
CA ALA A 77 -19.37 4.69 -17.37
C ALA A 77 -18.06 5.18 -18.00
N VAL A 78 -17.78 6.47 -17.82
CA VAL A 78 -16.59 7.13 -18.35
C VAL A 78 -15.45 6.91 -17.37
N ALA A 79 -14.33 6.36 -17.82
CA ALA A 79 -13.13 6.26 -17.00
C ALA A 79 -12.71 7.63 -16.47
N GLU A 80 -12.23 7.69 -15.23
CA GLU A 80 -11.91 8.96 -14.58
C GLU A 80 -10.69 9.66 -15.19
N GLY A 81 -9.78 8.88 -15.75
CA GLY A 81 -8.58 9.33 -16.43
C GLY A 81 -7.44 8.34 -16.22
N LYS A 82 -6.22 8.75 -16.56
CA LYS A 82 -5.02 7.94 -16.36
C LYS A 82 -4.03 8.67 -15.46
N ALA A 83 -3.29 7.92 -14.65
CA ALA A 83 -2.22 8.50 -13.85
C ALA A 83 -1.09 8.99 -14.79
N GLY A 84 -0.68 10.23 -14.62
CA GLY A 84 0.46 10.84 -15.30
C GLY A 84 1.45 11.38 -14.28
N VAL A 85 2.73 11.49 -14.67
CA VAL A 85 3.79 11.96 -13.79
C VAL A 85 4.81 12.82 -14.54
N VAL A 86 5.32 13.85 -13.88
CA VAL A 86 6.49 14.64 -14.30
C VAL A 86 7.47 14.66 -13.16
N LEU A 87 8.74 14.39 -13.43
CA LEU A 87 9.78 14.60 -12.42
C LEU A 87 10.11 16.09 -12.36
N GLY A 88 10.06 16.67 -11.16
CA GLY A 88 10.58 18.02 -10.92
C GLY A 88 12.10 18.08 -11.03
N ASP A 89 12.64 19.30 -11.08
CA ASP A 89 14.11 19.53 -11.08
C ASP A 89 14.79 19.02 -9.79
N ASP A 90 14.01 18.88 -8.72
CA ASP A 90 14.38 18.28 -7.44
C ASP A 90 14.31 16.74 -7.44
N GLY A 91 13.95 16.12 -8.57
CA GLY A 91 13.76 14.68 -8.71
C GLY A 91 12.46 14.14 -8.11
N ARG A 92 11.61 14.99 -7.51
CA ARG A 92 10.34 14.55 -6.90
C ARG A 92 9.27 14.34 -7.97
N PRO A 93 8.49 13.24 -7.90
CA PRO A 93 7.40 13.02 -8.85
C PRO A 93 6.23 13.96 -8.58
N ARG A 94 5.75 14.61 -9.64
CA ARG A 94 4.56 15.47 -9.64
C ARG A 94 3.47 14.76 -10.42
N TRP A 95 2.50 14.24 -9.68
CA TRP A 95 1.41 13.44 -10.22
C TRP A 95 0.29 14.31 -10.78
N ARG A 96 -0.35 13.81 -11.84
CA ARG A 96 -1.50 14.43 -12.49
C ARG A 96 -2.44 13.35 -13.02
N ILE A 97 -3.64 13.76 -13.39
CA ILE A 97 -4.60 12.91 -14.10
C ILE A 97 -4.67 13.38 -15.54
N ASP A 98 -4.27 12.53 -16.46
CA ASP A 98 -4.37 12.74 -17.90
C ASP A 98 -5.76 12.29 -18.39
N GLY A 99 -6.42 13.10 -19.22
CA GLY A 99 -7.74 12.77 -19.78
C GLY A 99 -8.87 12.71 -18.74
N ARG A 100 -8.95 13.70 -17.84
CA ARG A 100 -9.96 13.80 -16.78
C ARG A 100 -11.40 13.66 -17.30
N GLY A 101 -12.11 12.64 -16.84
CA GLY A 101 -13.50 12.33 -17.22
C GLY A 101 -14.57 13.20 -16.55
N TYR A 102 -14.29 13.74 -15.36
CA TYR A 102 -15.28 14.42 -14.50
C TYR A 102 -14.89 15.85 -14.13
N GLY A 103 -14.07 16.50 -14.96
CA GLY A 103 -13.66 17.90 -14.77
C GLY A 103 -12.43 18.06 -13.88
N PRO A 104 -12.19 19.26 -13.29
CA PRO A 104 -11.08 19.45 -12.36
C PRO A 104 -11.32 18.73 -11.03
N LEU A 105 -10.25 18.25 -10.40
CA LEU A 105 -10.29 17.81 -8.99
C LEU A 105 -10.75 18.96 -8.09
N ALA A 106 -11.35 18.61 -6.95
CA ALA A 106 -11.71 19.60 -5.95
C ALA A 106 -10.45 20.35 -5.43
N PRO A 107 -10.57 21.65 -5.08
CA PRO A 107 -9.49 22.36 -4.44
C PRO A 107 -9.08 21.65 -3.13
N GLY A 108 -7.78 21.39 -2.98
CA GLY A 108 -7.26 20.68 -1.82
C GLY A 108 -6.95 19.21 -2.08
N THR A 109 -7.61 18.56 -3.05
CA THR A 109 -7.31 17.17 -3.40
C THR A 109 -5.84 17.00 -3.80
N ARG A 110 -5.22 15.94 -3.29
CA ARG A 110 -3.86 15.49 -3.56
C ARG A 110 -3.90 14.06 -4.10
N MET A 111 -2.81 13.65 -4.73
CA MET A 111 -2.66 12.35 -5.37
C MET A 111 -1.59 11.54 -4.63
N SER A 112 -1.95 10.35 -4.16
CA SER A 112 -1.05 9.42 -3.45
C SER A 112 -0.95 8.09 -4.22
N PRO A 113 0.04 7.93 -5.11
CA PRO A 113 0.27 6.68 -5.83
C PRO A 113 0.77 5.57 -4.92
N ARG A 114 0.26 4.36 -5.09
CA ARG A 114 0.55 3.21 -4.25
C ARG A 114 0.77 1.96 -5.07
N VAL A 115 1.96 1.40 -4.95
CA VAL A 115 2.32 0.14 -5.58
C VAL A 115 1.71 -1.02 -4.81
N ALA A 116 1.22 -2.03 -5.53
CA ALA A 116 0.65 -3.22 -4.90
C ALA A 116 1.74 -3.99 -4.12
N PRO A 117 1.63 -4.11 -2.78
CA PRO A 117 2.66 -4.73 -1.96
C PRO A 117 2.68 -6.26 -2.16
N SER A 118 3.70 -6.92 -1.58
CA SER A 118 3.78 -8.39 -1.57
C SER A 118 2.61 -9.00 -0.80
N LEU A 119 1.98 -10.02 -1.38
CA LEU A 119 0.99 -10.86 -0.68
C LEU A 119 1.61 -12.02 0.10
N PHE A 120 2.92 -12.24 0.01
CA PHE A 120 3.61 -13.30 0.74
C PHE A 120 3.92 -12.86 2.17
N GLY A 121 3.65 -13.75 3.15
CA GLY A 121 3.87 -13.50 4.58
C GLY A 121 2.80 -12.66 5.27
N VAL A 122 1.81 -12.13 4.55
CA VAL A 122 0.82 -11.19 5.11
C VAL A 122 -0.05 -11.81 6.22
N GLY A 123 -0.29 -13.13 6.20
CA GLY A 123 -0.93 -13.85 7.30
C GLY A 123 -0.15 -13.80 8.62
N LEU A 124 1.18 -13.67 8.57
CA LEU A 124 1.95 -13.46 9.80
C LEU A 124 1.69 -12.08 10.40
N LEU A 125 1.44 -11.05 9.58
CA LEU A 125 1.14 -9.70 10.06
C LEU A 125 -0.24 -9.61 10.73
N GLU A 126 -1.23 -10.35 10.19
CA GLU A 126 -2.55 -10.55 10.82
C GLU A 126 -2.40 -11.11 12.24
N ARG A 127 -1.48 -12.09 12.38
CA ARG A 127 -1.25 -12.81 13.64
C ARG A 127 -0.30 -12.11 14.60
N VAL A 128 0.33 -10.99 14.24
CA VAL A 128 1.17 -10.22 15.17
C VAL A 128 0.35 -9.84 16.41
N ASP A 129 0.92 -10.03 17.59
CA ASP A 129 0.26 -9.61 18.83
C ASP A 129 0.10 -8.09 18.83
N GLU A 130 -1.13 -7.61 19.08
CA GLU A 130 -1.40 -6.19 19.17
C GLU A 130 -0.59 -5.53 20.28
N ALA A 131 -0.43 -6.22 21.41
CA ALA A 131 0.38 -5.71 22.53
C ALA A 131 1.85 -5.51 22.13
N ALA A 132 2.36 -6.29 21.18
CA ALA A 132 3.72 -6.14 20.67
C ALA A 132 3.88 -4.91 19.78
N ILE A 133 2.86 -4.56 18.98
CA ILE A 133 2.83 -3.31 18.21
C ILE A 133 2.80 -2.13 19.18
N LEU A 134 1.85 -2.15 20.12
CA LEU A 134 1.65 -1.08 21.09
C LEU A 134 2.86 -0.86 22.01
N ALA A 135 3.59 -1.92 22.38
CA ALA A 135 4.80 -1.82 23.19
C ALA A 135 5.96 -1.08 22.49
N ARG A 136 5.87 -0.85 21.17
CA ARG A 136 6.84 -0.09 20.40
C ARG A 136 6.46 1.37 20.20
N GLU A 137 5.26 1.79 20.58
CA GLU A 137 4.85 3.19 20.47
C GLU A 137 5.79 4.09 21.29
N ASP A 138 6.28 5.16 20.66
CA ASP A 138 7.01 6.23 21.33
C ASP A 138 6.65 7.60 20.75
N PRO A 139 5.35 7.98 20.72
CA PRO A 139 4.88 9.19 20.03
C PRO A 139 5.48 10.50 20.54
N ASP A 140 6.02 10.49 21.77
CA ASP A 140 6.65 11.65 22.40
C ASP A 140 8.19 11.64 22.31
N ASP A 141 8.79 10.72 21.54
CA ASP A 141 10.25 10.50 21.43
C ASP A 141 10.93 10.51 22.81
N ARG A 142 10.44 9.68 23.74
CA ARG A 142 10.90 9.72 25.14
C ARG A 142 12.34 9.26 25.28
N ASN A 143 12.83 8.50 24.31
CA ASN A 143 14.20 8.01 24.30
C ASN A 143 15.18 8.99 23.60
N GLY A 144 14.69 9.99 22.87
CA GLY A 144 15.47 11.04 22.24
C GLY A 144 16.27 10.59 21.02
N ASP A 145 15.85 9.54 20.32
CA ASP A 145 16.49 9.04 19.10
C ASP A 145 15.94 9.71 17.82
N GLY A 146 14.91 10.54 17.96
CA GLY A 146 14.25 11.29 16.89
C GLY A 146 13.15 10.51 16.18
N VAL A 147 12.77 9.33 16.69
CA VAL A 147 11.70 8.48 16.14
C VAL A 147 10.48 8.55 17.06
N SER A 148 9.31 8.83 16.48
CA SER A 148 8.07 9.12 17.20
C SER A 148 6.92 8.21 16.76
N GLY A 149 7.25 6.93 16.50
CA GLY A 149 6.31 5.96 15.96
C GLY A 149 5.04 5.78 16.79
N ARG A 150 3.90 5.72 16.11
CA ARG A 150 2.58 5.49 16.74
C ARG A 150 1.75 4.47 15.99
N ALA A 151 0.89 3.76 16.70
CA ALA A 151 -0.05 2.85 16.06
C ALA A 151 -1.17 3.65 15.40
N HIS A 152 -1.64 3.21 14.22
CA HIS A 152 -2.82 3.81 13.61
C HIS A 152 -4.07 3.29 14.32
N ARG A 153 -4.73 4.15 15.10
CA ARG A 153 -6.00 3.86 15.77
C ARG A 153 -7.16 4.26 14.86
N LEU A 154 -7.92 3.28 14.40
CA LEU A 154 -9.07 3.49 13.50
C LEU A 154 -10.30 3.99 14.27
N ALA A 155 -11.33 4.42 13.54
CA ALA A 155 -12.56 4.97 14.15
C ALA A 155 -13.27 4.01 15.12
N ASP A 156 -13.20 2.71 14.87
CA ASP A 156 -13.75 1.67 15.77
C ASP A 156 -12.79 1.28 16.92
N ARG A 157 -11.68 2.01 17.05
CA ARG A 157 -10.58 1.82 18.01
C ARG A 157 -9.71 0.59 17.78
N SER A 158 -9.92 -0.17 16.71
CA SER A 158 -8.97 -1.19 16.29
C SER A 158 -7.64 -0.58 15.84
N ILE A 159 -6.57 -1.38 15.87
CA ILE A 159 -5.27 -0.98 15.36
C ILE A 159 -5.12 -1.43 13.92
N GLY A 160 -4.75 -0.50 13.06
CA GLY A 160 -4.45 -0.73 11.67
C GLY A 160 -3.14 -1.50 11.45
N ARG A 161 -3.11 -2.32 10.38
CA ARG A 161 -2.00 -3.24 10.06
C ARG A 161 -1.67 -3.29 8.58
N PHE A 162 -2.69 -3.14 7.73
CA PHE A 162 -2.60 -3.31 6.28
C PHE A 162 -2.77 -1.98 5.55
N GLY A 163 -2.39 -1.97 4.28
CA GLY A 163 -2.24 -0.75 3.51
C GLY A 163 -0.90 -0.04 3.77
N TRP A 164 -0.68 1.05 3.05
CA TRP A 164 0.54 1.86 3.16
C TRP A 164 0.54 2.80 4.37
N LYS A 165 -0.63 3.18 4.87
CA LYS A 165 -0.82 3.99 6.09
C LYS A 165 -1.54 3.21 7.20
N ALA A 166 -1.41 1.88 7.23
CA ALA A 166 -2.05 1.03 8.25
C ALA A 166 -3.57 1.30 8.37
N SER A 167 -4.28 1.42 7.25
CA SER A 167 -5.67 1.88 7.21
C SER A 167 -6.69 0.78 7.50
N GLU A 168 -6.25 -0.48 7.46
CA GLU A 168 -7.12 -1.64 7.63
C GLU A 168 -6.60 -2.56 8.75
N PRO A 169 -7.47 -3.03 9.67
CA PRO A 169 -7.04 -3.77 10.85
C PRO A 169 -6.88 -5.28 10.59
N THR A 170 -7.51 -5.81 9.54
CA THR A 170 -7.51 -7.24 9.20
C THR A 170 -7.32 -7.46 7.70
N LEU A 171 -6.81 -8.65 7.34
CA LEU A 171 -6.73 -9.11 5.95
C LEU A 171 -8.08 -9.08 5.24
N GLU A 172 -9.15 -9.45 5.94
CA GLU A 172 -10.49 -9.46 5.39
C GLU A 172 -10.97 -8.05 5.03
N ARG A 173 -10.76 -7.07 5.92
CA ARG A 173 -11.11 -5.67 5.61
C ARG A 173 -10.23 -5.09 4.51
N GLN A 174 -8.93 -5.41 4.50
CA GLN A 174 -8.05 -5.03 3.39
C GLN A 174 -8.52 -5.61 2.04
N ALA A 175 -8.94 -6.88 2.03
CA ALA A 175 -9.48 -7.51 0.83
C ALA A 175 -10.80 -6.89 0.41
N ALA A 176 -11.69 -6.59 1.36
CA ALA A 176 -12.97 -5.93 1.10
C ALA A 176 -12.79 -4.52 0.51
N SER A 177 -11.84 -3.74 1.03
CA SER A 177 -11.50 -2.42 0.48
C SER A 177 -10.88 -2.52 -0.92
N ALA A 178 -10.02 -3.51 -1.19
CA ALA A 178 -9.49 -3.75 -2.54
C ALA A 178 -10.58 -4.20 -3.53
N PHE A 179 -11.57 -4.99 -3.11
CA PHE A 179 -12.71 -5.32 -3.97
C PHE A 179 -13.51 -4.08 -4.34
N ALA A 180 -13.84 -3.24 -3.35
CA ALA A 180 -14.65 -2.05 -3.59
C ALA A 180 -13.92 -0.98 -4.41
N LEU A 181 -12.68 -0.67 -4.06
CA LEU A 181 -11.93 0.45 -4.64
C LEU A 181 -11.18 0.07 -5.92
N ASP A 182 -10.60 -1.13 -5.99
CA ASP A 182 -9.72 -1.50 -7.10
C ASP A 182 -10.50 -2.23 -8.23
N LEU A 183 -11.56 -2.95 -7.86
CA LEU A 183 -12.36 -3.81 -8.77
C LEU A 183 -13.84 -3.37 -8.90
N GLY A 184 -14.30 -2.42 -8.09
CA GLY A 184 -15.69 -1.94 -8.10
C GLY A 184 -16.72 -3.00 -7.67
N LEU A 185 -16.34 -3.91 -6.77
CA LEU A 185 -17.14 -5.05 -6.31
C LEU A 185 -17.61 -4.88 -4.86
N SER A 186 -18.88 -5.19 -4.62
CA SER A 186 -19.45 -5.26 -3.26
C SER A 186 -19.04 -6.51 -2.48
N THR A 187 -18.94 -6.36 -1.16
CA THR A 187 -18.69 -7.44 -0.18
C THR A 187 -19.65 -7.27 1.00
N VAL A 188 -19.73 -8.24 1.91
CA VAL A 188 -20.53 -8.08 3.15
C VAL A 188 -20.05 -6.89 4.00
N ILE A 189 -18.73 -6.64 4.03
CA ILE A 189 -18.12 -5.53 4.79
C ILE A 189 -18.32 -4.18 4.08
N ARG A 190 -18.29 -4.18 2.73
CA ARG A 190 -18.50 -3.02 1.88
C ARG A 190 -19.62 -3.31 0.88
N PRO A 191 -20.90 -3.16 1.28
CA PRO A 191 -22.03 -3.66 0.51
C PRO A 191 -22.42 -2.79 -0.69
N ASP A 192 -21.75 -1.65 -0.89
CA ASP A 192 -22.04 -0.77 -2.02
C ASP A 192 -21.50 -1.35 -3.33
N GLY A 193 -22.41 -1.84 -4.20
CA GLY A 193 -22.09 -2.37 -5.52
C GLY A 193 -21.67 -1.30 -6.53
N ALA A 194 -21.78 -0.01 -6.19
CA ALA A 194 -21.21 1.06 -6.99
C ALA A 194 -19.72 1.31 -6.71
N GLY A 195 -19.10 0.57 -5.78
CA GLY A 195 -17.67 0.68 -5.48
C GLY A 195 -17.29 2.07 -4.95
N ASP A 196 -16.40 2.76 -5.67
CA ASP A 196 -15.92 4.11 -5.32
C ASP A 196 -16.68 5.24 -6.04
N CYS A 197 -17.81 4.92 -6.69
CA CYS A 197 -18.49 5.90 -7.50
C CYS A 197 -19.12 7.05 -6.70
N THR A 198 -19.07 8.24 -7.26
CA THR A 198 -19.63 9.47 -6.68
C THR A 198 -20.99 9.83 -7.29
N GLU A 199 -21.69 10.77 -6.65
CA GLU A 199 -22.97 11.32 -7.17
C GLU A 199 -22.85 11.93 -8.57
N TRP A 200 -21.63 12.32 -8.99
CA TRP A 200 -21.34 12.91 -10.29
C TRP A 200 -21.22 11.87 -11.40
N GLN A 201 -21.10 10.59 -11.04
CA GLN A 201 -20.86 9.49 -11.95
C GLN A 201 -22.17 8.73 -12.22
N VAL A 202 -23.16 9.46 -12.75
CA VAL A 202 -24.55 8.98 -12.95
C VAL A 202 -24.61 7.66 -13.72
N ALA A 203 -23.79 7.49 -14.76
CA ALA A 203 -23.75 6.24 -15.53
C ALA A 203 -23.20 5.05 -14.72
N CYS A 204 -22.22 5.30 -13.82
CA CYS A 204 -21.78 4.28 -12.89
C CYS A 204 -22.92 3.89 -11.93
N LEU A 205 -23.52 4.86 -11.25
CA LEU A 205 -24.57 4.61 -10.26
C LEU A 205 -25.81 3.92 -10.86
N ALA A 206 -26.09 4.15 -12.14
CA ALA A 206 -27.18 3.52 -12.88
C ALA A 206 -26.83 2.14 -13.47
N SER A 207 -25.57 1.70 -13.35
CA SER A 207 -25.14 0.43 -13.93
C SER A 207 -25.75 -0.76 -13.19
N PRO A 208 -26.08 -1.86 -13.89
CA PRO A 208 -26.53 -3.09 -13.26
C PRO A 208 -25.50 -3.62 -12.27
N GLN A 209 -25.95 -4.03 -11.09
CA GLN A 209 -25.13 -4.76 -10.11
C GLN A 209 -25.13 -6.26 -10.42
N GLY A 210 -24.03 -6.95 -10.12
CA GLY A 210 -23.91 -8.40 -10.33
C GLY A 210 -24.65 -9.25 -9.29
N ALA A 211 -25.02 -8.67 -8.15
CA ALA A 211 -25.73 -9.36 -7.08
C ALA A 211 -27.23 -8.96 -7.02
N PRO A 212 -28.12 -9.87 -6.57
CA PRO A 212 -29.48 -9.53 -6.21
C PRO A 212 -29.53 -8.42 -5.13
N PRO A 213 -30.62 -7.62 -5.07
CA PRO A 213 -30.79 -6.62 -4.02
C PRO A 213 -30.65 -7.22 -2.61
N GLY A 214 -29.72 -6.67 -1.82
CA GLY A 214 -29.44 -7.12 -0.45
C GLY A 214 -28.37 -8.21 -0.33
N GLU A 215 -27.81 -8.68 -1.44
CA GLU A 215 -26.66 -9.60 -1.48
C GLU A 215 -25.39 -8.87 -1.95
N ALA A 216 -24.23 -9.41 -1.59
CA ALA A 216 -22.94 -8.91 -2.06
C ALA A 216 -22.45 -9.73 -3.26
N GLU A 217 -21.79 -9.06 -4.22
CA GLU A 217 -21.21 -9.71 -5.41
C GLU A 217 -20.10 -10.70 -5.03
N VAL A 218 -19.30 -10.34 -4.02
CA VAL A 218 -18.36 -11.26 -3.39
C VAL A 218 -19.02 -11.92 -2.18
N ALA A 219 -19.58 -13.10 -2.40
CA ALA A 219 -20.21 -13.89 -1.35
C ALA A 219 -19.23 -14.28 -0.21
N GLU A 220 -19.74 -14.36 1.02
CA GLU A 220 -18.98 -14.68 2.23
C GLU A 220 -18.13 -15.98 2.12
N PRO A 221 -18.61 -17.09 1.52
CA PRO A 221 -17.77 -18.28 1.35
C PRO A 221 -16.58 -18.06 0.42
N LEU A 222 -16.69 -17.16 -0.55
CA LEU A 222 -15.59 -16.81 -1.43
C LEU A 222 -14.57 -15.92 -0.69
N MET A 223 -15.05 -14.92 0.05
CA MET A 223 -14.20 -14.07 0.89
C MET A 223 -13.41 -14.91 1.91
N THR A 224 -14.07 -15.80 2.63
CA THR A 224 -13.42 -16.70 3.61
C THR A 224 -12.30 -17.53 2.97
N ARG A 225 -12.53 -18.09 1.77
CA ARG A 225 -11.48 -18.86 1.06
C ARG A 225 -10.32 -17.99 0.59
N LEU A 226 -10.61 -16.76 0.12
CA LEU A 226 -9.58 -15.82 -0.27
C LEU A 226 -8.70 -15.44 0.93
N VAL A 227 -9.32 -15.08 2.06
CA VAL A 227 -8.58 -14.73 3.28
C VAL A 227 -7.75 -15.91 3.77
N ALA A 228 -8.28 -17.14 3.78
CA ALA A 228 -7.52 -18.34 4.12
C ALA A 228 -6.34 -18.59 3.16
N PHE A 229 -6.53 -18.32 1.87
CA PHE A 229 -5.45 -18.39 0.88
C PHE A 229 -4.36 -17.35 1.15
N LEU A 230 -4.72 -16.10 1.49
CA LEU A 230 -3.78 -15.02 1.82
C LEU A 230 -3.05 -15.31 3.14
N ASP A 231 -3.76 -15.80 4.14
CA ASP A 231 -3.21 -16.14 5.46
C ASP A 231 -2.18 -17.27 5.41
N SER A 232 -2.36 -18.20 4.47
CA SER A 232 -1.45 -19.35 4.25
C SER A 232 -0.27 -19.05 3.33
N ARG A 233 -0.14 -17.83 2.77
CA ARG A 233 1.01 -17.49 1.92
C ARG A 233 2.29 -17.48 2.77
N PRO A 234 3.32 -18.26 2.39
CA PRO A 234 4.54 -18.33 3.16
C PRO A 234 5.25 -16.97 3.18
N ALA A 235 5.96 -16.67 4.25
CA ALA A 235 6.89 -15.54 4.26
C ALA A 235 7.95 -15.73 3.17
N PRO A 236 8.46 -14.63 2.58
CA PRO A 236 9.63 -14.69 1.72
C PRO A 236 10.81 -15.38 2.43
N VAL A 237 11.59 -16.16 1.69
CA VAL A 237 12.83 -16.75 2.21
C VAL A 237 13.85 -15.63 2.38
N THR A 238 14.45 -15.58 3.57
CA THR A 238 15.42 -14.56 3.96
C THR A 238 16.81 -15.21 3.96
N GLU A 239 17.77 -14.64 3.22
CA GLU A 239 19.17 -15.07 3.18
C GLU A 239 20.09 -13.85 3.40
N PRO A 240 20.12 -13.26 4.62
CA PRO A 240 20.81 -12.00 4.84
C PRO A 240 22.33 -12.16 4.65
N ALA A 241 22.95 -11.20 3.97
CA ALA A 241 24.40 -11.19 3.81
C ALA A 241 25.10 -11.19 5.18
N ALA A 242 26.02 -12.13 5.37
CA ALA A 242 26.83 -12.22 6.58
C ALA A 242 27.82 -11.03 6.69
N GLY A 243 28.38 -10.84 7.88
CA GLY A 243 29.44 -9.85 8.12
C GLY A 243 28.93 -8.60 8.83
N LYS A 244 29.30 -7.41 8.33
CA LYS A 244 29.05 -6.14 9.03
C LYS A 244 27.61 -5.62 8.90
N GLY A 245 26.83 -6.11 7.93
CA GLY A 245 25.48 -5.64 7.60
C GLY A 245 24.54 -5.52 8.80
N PRO A 246 24.34 -6.57 9.62
CA PRO A 246 23.47 -6.51 10.80
C PRO A 246 23.91 -5.42 11.80
N ARG A 247 25.21 -5.30 12.05
CA ARG A 247 25.76 -4.26 12.94
C ARG A 247 25.54 -2.88 12.35
N LEU A 248 25.78 -2.71 11.04
CA LEU A 248 25.58 -1.44 10.35
C LEU A 248 24.11 -1.03 10.39
N PHE A 249 23.17 -1.96 10.19
CA PHE A 249 21.73 -1.73 10.28
C PHE A 249 21.33 -1.22 11.66
N ALA A 250 21.79 -1.90 12.71
CA ALA A 250 21.54 -1.49 14.10
C ALA A 250 22.18 -0.12 14.41
N THR A 251 23.46 0.09 14.09
CA THR A 251 24.18 1.34 14.38
C THR A 251 23.73 2.53 13.54
N ALA A 252 23.18 2.28 12.34
CA ALA A 252 22.50 3.30 11.54
C ALA A 252 21.13 3.68 12.14
N GLY A 253 20.59 2.89 13.08
CA GLY A 253 19.29 3.15 13.69
C GLY A 253 18.11 2.69 12.84
N CYS A 254 18.33 1.88 11.81
CA CYS A 254 17.24 1.38 10.95
C CYS A 254 16.21 0.56 11.76
N GLY A 255 16.68 -0.15 12.79
CA GLY A 255 15.84 -1.00 13.65
C GLY A 255 14.92 -0.25 14.63
N ALA A 256 14.97 1.08 14.67
CA ALA A 256 14.01 1.89 15.43
C ALA A 256 12.59 1.68 14.87
N CYS A 257 12.42 1.79 13.56
CA CYS A 257 11.16 1.47 12.86
C CYS A 257 11.16 0.01 12.35
N HIS A 258 12.23 -0.42 11.68
CA HIS A 258 12.31 -1.77 11.08
C HIS A 258 12.70 -2.84 12.10
N ALA A 259 11.83 -3.07 13.08
CA ALA A 259 12.00 -4.04 14.15
C ALA A 259 12.24 -5.46 13.59
N PRO A 260 13.36 -6.14 13.92
CA PRO A 260 13.71 -7.42 13.30
C PRO A 260 12.61 -8.48 13.39
N SER A 261 11.90 -8.54 14.52
CA SER A 261 10.76 -9.41 14.68
C SER A 261 9.69 -8.84 15.62
N LEU A 262 8.45 -9.31 15.45
CA LEU A 262 7.34 -9.07 16.37
C LEU A 262 6.74 -10.41 16.83
N PRO A 263 6.42 -10.57 18.13
CA PRO A 263 5.66 -11.70 18.65
C PRO A 263 4.33 -11.94 17.93
N LEU A 264 3.98 -13.22 17.75
CA LEU A 264 2.68 -13.64 17.23
C LEU A 264 1.73 -14.05 18.36
N LYS A 265 0.43 -13.85 18.15
CA LYS A 265 -0.63 -14.45 18.96
C LYS A 265 -0.49 -15.97 18.92
N GLY A 266 -0.40 -16.60 20.09
CA GLY A 266 -0.25 -18.06 20.21
C GLY A 266 1.19 -18.58 20.09
N GLY A 267 2.18 -17.69 19.99
CA GLY A 267 3.61 -18.04 20.06
C GLY A 267 4.34 -18.00 18.71
N GLY A 268 5.67 -17.89 18.78
CA GLY A 268 6.52 -17.62 17.62
C GLY A 268 6.61 -16.12 17.31
N GLU A 269 7.28 -15.80 16.20
CA GLU A 269 7.57 -14.42 15.81
C GLU A 269 7.45 -14.23 14.29
N ALA A 270 6.98 -13.06 13.86
CA ALA A 270 7.09 -12.57 12.48
C ALA A 270 8.43 -11.84 12.30
N LYS A 271 9.38 -12.46 11.58
CA LYS A 271 10.67 -11.84 11.24
C LYS A 271 10.56 -10.95 9.99
N ALA A 272 9.74 -9.91 10.12
CA ALA A 272 9.30 -9.09 8.99
C ALA A 272 10.07 -7.77 8.84
N PHE A 273 10.91 -7.41 9.81
CA PHE A 273 11.63 -6.12 9.83
C PHE A 273 10.69 -4.92 9.72
N THR A 274 9.68 -4.90 10.59
CA THR A 274 8.66 -3.85 10.69
C THR A 274 8.11 -3.83 12.11
N ASP A 275 7.73 -2.65 12.59
CA ASP A 275 6.96 -2.47 13.82
C ASP A 275 5.46 -2.25 13.56
N LEU A 276 5.05 -2.15 12.29
CA LEU A 276 3.69 -1.83 11.84
C LEU A 276 3.15 -0.47 12.32
N LEU A 277 4.03 0.42 12.83
CA LEU A 277 3.67 1.76 13.26
C LEU A 277 3.70 2.75 12.09
N LEU A 278 3.01 3.87 12.26
CA LEU A 278 3.13 5.06 11.43
C LEU A 278 4.33 5.89 11.88
N HIS A 279 5.08 6.39 10.90
CA HIS A 279 6.21 7.30 11.09
C HIS A 279 6.16 8.43 10.07
N ASP A 280 6.45 9.65 10.49
CA ASP A 280 6.66 10.78 9.59
C ASP A 280 7.98 10.62 8.84
N LEU A 281 7.90 10.39 7.52
CA LEU A 281 9.07 10.23 6.66
C LEU A 281 9.50 11.53 5.95
N GLY A 282 8.94 12.66 6.36
CA GLY A 282 9.32 14.00 5.93
C GLY A 282 8.82 14.41 4.55
N PRO A 283 9.13 15.65 4.14
CA PRO A 283 8.52 16.32 2.98
C PRO A 283 8.87 15.69 1.63
N ASP A 284 9.91 14.85 1.54
CA ASP A 284 10.27 14.18 0.30
C ASP A 284 9.42 12.93 0.03
N LEU A 285 8.76 12.41 1.07
CA LEU A 285 7.80 11.31 1.02
C LEU A 285 6.39 11.74 1.43
N ASP A 286 6.16 13.04 1.57
CA ASP A 286 4.84 13.62 1.76
C ASP A 286 4.18 13.87 0.39
N ASP A 287 3.12 13.12 0.08
CA ASP A 287 2.32 13.30 -1.13
C ASP A 287 1.15 14.28 -0.94
N GLY A 288 0.99 14.82 0.27
CA GLY A 288 -0.06 15.75 0.67
C GLY A 288 -1.44 15.09 0.87
N ALA A 289 -1.61 13.81 0.57
CA ALA A 289 -2.89 13.12 0.76
C ALA A 289 -2.89 12.41 2.13
N GLY A 290 -3.72 12.91 3.04
CA GLY A 290 -3.96 12.26 4.32
C GLY A 290 -4.78 10.98 4.17
N GLU A 291 -4.92 10.28 5.28
CA GLU A 291 -6.01 9.33 5.52
C GLU A 291 -6.64 9.65 6.87
N ALA A 292 -7.89 9.26 7.08
CA ALA A 292 -8.55 9.48 8.36
C ALA A 292 -7.74 8.88 9.52
N GLY A 293 -7.09 9.73 10.33
CA GLY A 293 -6.23 9.32 11.44
C GLY A 293 -4.73 9.17 11.13
N ALA A 294 -4.30 9.45 9.89
CA ALA A 294 -2.89 9.42 9.45
C ALA A 294 -2.57 10.62 8.55
N ALA A 295 -1.56 11.41 8.93
CA ALA A 295 -1.09 12.54 8.14
C ALA A 295 -0.48 12.08 6.80
N SER A 296 -0.36 13.02 5.86
CA SER A 296 0.14 12.73 4.51
C SER A 296 1.62 12.29 4.49
N ALA A 297 2.45 12.83 5.38
CA ALA A 297 3.85 12.41 5.53
C ALA A 297 4.04 11.11 6.32
N GLU A 298 2.99 10.62 7.00
CA GLU A 298 3.06 9.41 7.81
C GLU A 298 2.90 8.14 6.96
N TRP A 299 3.79 7.18 7.14
CA TRP A 299 3.76 5.90 6.45
C TRP A 299 3.92 4.76 7.44
N ARG A 300 3.23 3.65 7.18
CA ARG A 300 3.45 2.42 7.93
C ARG A 300 4.84 1.88 7.56
N THR A 301 5.62 1.47 8.56
CA THR A 301 6.89 0.79 8.31
C THR A 301 6.67 -0.45 7.43
N ALA A 302 7.12 -0.39 6.18
CA ALA A 302 6.97 -1.51 5.26
C ALA A 302 7.85 -2.70 5.72
N PRO A 303 7.35 -3.95 5.70
CA PRO A 303 8.18 -5.12 5.95
C PRO A 303 9.34 -5.18 4.95
N LEU A 304 10.57 -5.43 5.44
CA LEU A 304 11.74 -5.54 4.54
C LEU A 304 11.89 -6.93 3.93
N TRP A 305 11.12 -7.92 4.39
CA TRP A 305 11.19 -9.27 3.82
C TRP A 305 10.87 -9.28 2.31
N GLY A 306 11.69 -9.96 1.52
CA GLY A 306 11.43 -10.10 0.09
C GLY A 306 11.76 -8.85 -0.74
N VAL A 307 12.51 -7.88 -0.19
CA VAL A 307 13.10 -6.78 -0.97
C VAL A 307 13.99 -7.31 -2.10
N ALA A 308 14.85 -8.31 -1.86
CA ALA A 308 15.62 -8.93 -2.95
C ALA A 308 14.72 -9.44 -4.08
N ARG A 309 13.60 -10.07 -3.75
CA ARG A 309 12.66 -10.61 -4.74
C ARG A 309 12.03 -9.49 -5.57
N ALA A 310 11.65 -8.39 -4.92
CA ALA A 310 11.12 -7.20 -5.59
C ALA A 310 12.15 -6.63 -6.58
N LEU A 311 13.41 -6.47 -6.15
CA LEU A 311 14.47 -5.93 -7.00
C LEU A 311 14.84 -6.88 -8.15
N ALA A 312 14.89 -8.18 -7.91
CA ALA A 312 15.20 -9.19 -8.91
C ALA A 312 14.19 -9.24 -10.06
N GLN A 313 12.92 -8.91 -9.79
CA GLN A 313 11.89 -8.78 -10.83
C GLN A 313 11.76 -7.35 -11.39
N GLY A 314 12.61 -6.44 -10.93
CA GLY A 314 12.66 -5.05 -11.37
C GLY A 314 11.65 -4.11 -10.70
N SER A 315 10.91 -4.51 -9.67
CA SER A 315 9.99 -3.61 -8.98
C SER A 315 10.71 -2.41 -8.36
N GLY A 316 10.04 -1.25 -8.37
CA GLY A 316 10.44 -0.12 -7.55
C GLY A 316 10.14 -0.36 -6.07
N LEU A 317 10.91 0.30 -5.20
CA LEU A 317 10.71 0.40 -3.76
C LEU A 317 10.02 1.73 -3.41
N LEU A 318 9.62 1.87 -2.13
CA LEU A 318 8.74 2.93 -1.60
C LEU A 318 7.29 2.81 -2.09
N HIS A 319 6.41 3.67 -1.57
CA HIS A 319 4.96 3.59 -1.82
C HIS A 319 4.63 3.78 -3.31
N ASP A 320 5.38 4.57 -4.06
CA ASP A 320 5.12 4.87 -5.47
C ASP A 320 6.12 4.22 -6.44
N GLY A 321 6.99 3.35 -5.94
CA GLY A 321 7.96 2.64 -6.77
C GLY A 321 9.07 3.52 -7.36
N ARG A 322 9.35 4.71 -6.78
CA ARG A 322 10.39 5.64 -7.28
C ARG A 322 11.83 5.18 -7.10
N ALA A 323 12.11 4.32 -6.11
CA ALA A 323 13.47 3.89 -5.82
C ALA A 323 13.79 2.58 -6.54
N ALA A 324 14.85 2.55 -7.35
CA ALA A 324 15.29 1.36 -8.07
C ALA A 324 16.26 0.48 -7.25
N THR A 325 16.80 1.00 -6.14
CA THR A 325 17.72 0.29 -5.24
C THR A 325 17.41 0.58 -3.77
N VAL A 326 17.87 -0.28 -2.85
CA VAL A 326 17.78 0.00 -1.41
C VAL A 326 18.50 1.29 -1.04
N ALA A 327 19.66 1.56 -1.62
CA ALA A 327 20.43 2.78 -1.34
C ALA A 327 19.67 4.05 -1.78
N GLU A 328 18.97 4.02 -2.92
CA GLU A 328 18.06 5.11 -3.32
C GLU A 328 16.89 5.25 -2.36
N ALA A 329 16.26 4.14 -1.96
CA ALA A 329 15.16 4.17 -1.00
C ALA A 329 15.60 4.83 0.31
N ILE A 330 16.76 4.46 0.87
CA ILE A 330 17.30 5.07 2.10
C ILE A 330 17.50 6.59 1.94
N ARG A 331 17.92 7.07 0.77
CA ARG A 331 18.11 8.53 0.55
C ARG A 331 16.81 9.33 0.49
N TRP A 332 15.69 8.68 0.19
CA TRP A 332 14.36 9.31 0.23
C TRP A 332 13.79 9.43 1.65
N HIS A 333 14.31 8.67 2.61
CA HIS A 333 13.84 8.75 4.00
C HIS A 333 14.23 10.08 4.63
N GLY A 334 13.25 10.90 5.02
CA GLY A 334 13.44 12.10 5.82
C GLY A 334 12.74 11.97 7.18
N GLY A 335 12.31 13.09 7.76
CA GLY A 335 11.52 13.12 8.99
C GLY A 335 12.22 12.36 10.12
N GLU A 336 11.50 11.43 10.76
CA GLU A 336 12.00 10.55 11.82
C GLU A 336 13.21 9.71 11.38
N ALA A 337 13.28 9.35 10.10
CA ALA A 337 14.34 8.52 9.53
C ALA A 337 15.57 9.33 9.05
N GLU A 338 15.56 10.67 9.15
CA GLU A 338 16.64 11.55 8.70
C GLU A 338 17.97 11.22 9.40
N GLY A 339 17.93 10.91 10.70
CA GLY A 339 19.11 10.49 11.45
C GLY A 339 19.74 9.21 10.89
N ALA A 340 18.92 8.24 10.49
CA ALA A 340 19.37 6.98 9.91
C ALA A 340 19.94 7.16 8.50
N LYS A 341 19.25 7.93 7.65
CA LYS A 341 19.76 8.34 6.33
C LYS A 341 21.14 8.98 6.42
N ARG A 342 21.31 9.98 7.29
CA ARG A 342 22.61 10.67 7.45
C ARG A 342 23.71 9.75 7.95
N ARG A 343 23.40 8.80 8.85
CA ARG A 343 24.37 7.78 9.29
C ARG A 343 24.79 6.87 8.14
N PHE A 344 23.84 6.44 7.31
CA PHE A 344 24.12 5.66 6.10
C PHE A 344 25.00 6.42 5.10
N GLU A 345 24.71 7.69 4.83
CA GLU A 345 25.48 8.50 3.89
C GLU A 345 26.94 8.70 4.32
N ARG A 346 27.18 8.77 5.65
CA ARG A 346 28.53 8.86 6.23
C ARG A 346 29.33 7.55 6.22
N LEU A 347 28.71 6.41 5.95
CA LEU A 347 29.42 5.14 5.85
C LEU A 347 30.42 5.16 4.69
N SER A 348 31.48 4.35 4.79
CA SER A 348 32.36 4.09 3.64
C SER A 348 31.55 3.44 2.51
N SER A 349 32.01 3.53 1.25
CA SER A 349 31.32 2.84 0.14
C SER A 349 31.12 1.35 0.43
N LYS A 350 32.16 0.68 0.95
CA LYS A 350 32.10 -0.75 1.29
C LYS A 350 31.07 -1.05 2.39
N ASP A 351 30.94 -0.17 3.37
CA ASP A 351 29.96 -0.36 4.44
C ASP A 351 28.54 -0.02 3.96
N ARG A 352 28.35 0.95 3.05
CA ARG A 352 27.06 1.16 2.39
C ARG A 352 26.63 -0.05 1.57
N ASP A 353 27.55 -0.63 0.81
CA ASP A 353 27.29 -1.84 0.02
C ASP A 353 26.94 -3.02 0.94
N ALA A 354 27.67 -3.18 2.05
CA ALA A 354 27.39 -4.22 3.04
C ALA A 354 26.03 -4.05 3.74
N LEU A 355 25.62 -2.83 4.06
CA LEU A 355 24.29 -2.56 4.61
C LEU A 355 23.19 -2.83 3.58
N THR A 356 23.38 -2.37 2.35
CA THR A 356 22.44 -2.56 1.24
C THR A 356 22.23 -4.05 0.98
N ALA A 357 23.31 -4.82 0.84
CA ALA A 357 23.25 -6.27 0.65
C ALA A 357 22.58 -7.02 1.81
N TYR A 358 22.76 -6.52 3.05
CA TYR A 358 22.05 -7.09 4.20
C TYR A 358 20.55 -6.87 4.09
N VAL A 359 20.11 -5.64 3.82
CA VAL A 359 18.68 -5.30 3.67
C VAL A 359 18.05 -6.04 2.50
N GLU A 360 18.75 -6.20 1.38
CA GLU A 360 18.27 -6.98 0.25
C GLU A 360 18.04 -8.45 0.62
N GLY A 361 18.92 -9.02 1.44
CA GLY A 361 18.80 -10.42 1.88
C GLY A 361 17.82 -10.66 3.05
N LEU A 362 17.21 -9.61 3.61
CA LEU A 362 16.12 -9.75 4.59
C LEU A 362 14.84 -10.26 3.93
#